data_AF-A0A1G0G3H2-F1
#
_entry.id   AF-A0A1G0G3H2-F1
#
_cell.length_a   1.000
_cell.length_b   1.000
_cell.length_c   1.000
_cell.angle_alpha   90.00
_cell.angle_beta   90.00
_cell.angle_gamma   90.00
#
_symmetry.space_group_name_H-M   'P 1'
#
loop_
_entity.id
_entity.type
_entity.pdbx_description
1 polymer ?
#
loop_
_entity_poly.entity_id
_entity_poly.type
_entity_poly.pdbx_seq_one_letter_code
_entity_poly.pdbx_strand_id
1 'polypeptide(L)'
;MTSKNNDEINLKELFYTVAEYKWIFLIIFFAFLIIGGAISSSFLLQYQFNAALNLPKTNNQALNYVIDSNIRINQAMPNLYKFKNITFSYYAPNFNIAVQAHKKDFDTFKKMVYTGQINLNNQMKQIIANYLSQAPEKNINNSQPYPSIRLVSEPTLSLLPNQISIFSWLKLFMVLGICFGLIGVYLYKELSKLYTTL
;
A
#
# COMPACT_ATOMS: atom_id res chain seq x y z
N MET A 1 34.41 -56.13 1.00
CA MET A 1 34.75 -54.70 0.88
C MET A 1 33.60 -53.99 0.19
N THR A 2 33.21 -52.84 0.77
CA THR A 2 32.22 -51.85 0.32
C THR A 2 30.78 -52.34 0.09
N SER A 3 29.98 -52.44 1.15
CA SER A 3 28.53 -52.26 1.00
C SER A 3 28.30 -50.79 0.65
N LYS A 4 27.81 -50.55 -0.56
CA LYS A 4 27.15 -49.29 -0.90
C LYS A 4 25.88 -49.24 -0.07
N ASN A 5 25.92 -48.57 1.09
CA ASN A 5 24.71 -47.99 1.65
C ASN A 5 24.31 -46.87 0.68
N ASN A 6 23.47 -47.22 -0.29
CA ASN A 6 22.72 -46.21 -1.00
C ASN A 6 21.69 -45.69 -0.01
N ASP A 7 22.03 -44.61 0.69
CA ASP A 7 21.08 -43.77 1.44
C ASP A 7 20.16 -43.04 0.45
N GLU A 8 19.53 -43.77 -0.47
CA GLU A 8 18.46 -43.25 -1.29
C GLU A 8 17.22 -43.15 -0.41
N ILE A 9 16.76 -41.92 -0.19
CA ILE A 9 15.47 -41.67 0.44
C ILE A 9 14.40 -42.34 -0.43
N ASN A 10 13.89 -43.48 0.01
CA ASN A 10 12.84 -44.19 -0.69
C ASN A 10 11.54 -43.42 -0.49
N LEU A 11 11.19 -42.58 -1.47
CA LEU A 11 9.98 -41.76 -1.47
C LEU A 11 8.73 -42.59 -1.18
N LYS A 12 8.67 -43.84 -1.66
CA LYS A 12 7.55 -44.74 -1.42
C LYS A 12 7.39 -45.05 0.08
N GLU A 13 8.49 -45.33 0.77
CA GLU A 13 8.49 -45.60 2.21
C GLU A 13 8.16 -44.34 3.03
N LEU A 14 8.64 -43.17 2.58
CA LEU A 14 8.28 -41.88 3.17
C LEU A 14 6.76 -41.66 3.11
N PHE A 15 6.12 -41.89 1.96
CA PHE A 15 4.67 -41.74 1.81
C PHE A 15 3.88 -42.71 2.70
N TYR A 16 4.30 -43.98 2.81
CA TYR A 16 3.66 -44.93 3.72
C TYR A 16 3.77 -44.48 5.18
N THR A 17 4.96 -44.03 5.58
CA THR A 17 5.20 -43.54 6.94
C THR A 17 4.35 -42.30 7.25
N VAL A 18 4.23 -41.36 6.31
CA VAL A 18 3.35 -40.19 6.45
C VAL A 18 1.88 -40.59 6.51
N ALA A 19 1.45 -41.60 5.75
CA ALA A 19 0.08 -42.09 5.80
C ALA A 19 -0.25 -42.74 7.14
N GLU A 20 0.70 -43.48 7.73
CA GLU A 20 0.58 -44.10 9.05
C GLU A 20 0.45 -43.04 10.15
N TYR A 21 1.30 -42.01 10.12
CA TYR A 21 1.33 -40.93 11.13
C TYR A 21 0.66 -39.63 10.65
N LYS A 22 -0.36 -39.74 9.79
CA LYS A 22 -1.03 -38.60 9.13
C LYS A 22 -1.50 -37.51 10.09
N TRP A 23 -1.91 -37.88 11.30
CA TRP A 23 -2.39 -36.92 12.30
C TRP A 23 -1.27 -36.02 12.84
N ILE A 24 -0.07 -36.55 13.04
CA ILE A 24 1.09 -35.77 13.47
C ILE A 24 1.49 -34.78 12.38
N PHE A 25 1.53 -35.26 11.13
CA PHE A 25 1.77 -34.41 9.97
C PHE A 25 0.74 -33.26 9.90
N LEU A 26 -0.55 -33.58 10.01
CA LEU A 26 -1.62 -32.58 9.94
C LEU A 26 -1.52 -31.55 11.07
N ILE A 27 -1.25 -31.98 12.31
CA ILE A 27 -1.11 -31.05 13.45
C ILE A 27 0.01 -30.05 13.20
N ILE A 28 1.20 -30.53 12.81
CA ILE A 28 2.35 -29.66 12.53
C ILE A 28 2.05 -28.74 11.35
N PHE A 29 1.51 -29.27 10.26
CA PHE A 29 1.14 -28.48 9.09
C PHE A 29 0.15 -27.36 9.44
N PHE A 30 -0.92 -27.67 10.18
CA PHE A 30 -1.90 -26.67 10.59
C PHE A 30 -1.33 -25.65 11.57
N ALA A 31 -0.42 -26.04 12.48
CA ALA A 31 0.25 -25.10 13.36
C ALA A 31 1.04 -24.05 12.56
N PHE A 32 1.82 -24.47 11.56
CA PHE A 32 2.54 -23.55 10.67
C PHE A 32 1.59 -22.69 9.83
N LEU A 33 0.46 -23.24 9.38
CA LEU A 33 -0.53 -22.50 8.62
C LEU A 33 -1.21 -21.42 9.47
N ILE A 34 -1.55 -21.72 10.73
CA ILE A 34 -2.12 -20.75 11.68
C ILE A 34 -1.10 -19.65 11.99
N ILE A 35 0.16 -20.00 12.26
CA ILE A 35 1.24 -19.02 12.53
C ILE A 35 1.45 -18.12 11.30
N GLY A 36 1.56 -18.71 10.10
CA GLY A 36 1.70 -17.96 8.86
C GLY A 36 0.50 -17.07 8.56
N GLY A 37 -0.71 -17.56 8.82
CA GLY A 37 -1.95 -16.78 8.73
C GLY A 37 -2.00 -15.63 9.73
N ALA A 38 -1.61 -15.86 10.98
CA ALA A 38 -1.56 -14.83 12.03
C ALA A 38 -0.57 -13.71 11.68
N ILE A 39 0.64 -14.07 11.24
CA ILE A 39 1.65 -13.10 10.78
C ILE A 39 1.13 -12.33 9.56
N SER A 40 0.55 -13.03 8.58
CA SER A 40 -0.04 -12.41 7.39
C SER A 40 -1.18 -11.45 7.73
N SER A 41 -2.02 -11.80 8.71
CA SER A 41 -3.14 -10.96 9.17
C SER A 41 -2.71 -9.73 9.97
N SER A 42 -1.53 -9.80 10.60
CA SER A 42 -0.93 -8.68 11.32
C SER A 42 -0.47 -7.57 10.36
N PHE A 43 -0.22 -7.91 9.10
CA PHE A 43 -0.10 -6.93 8.02
C PHE A 43 -1.51 -6.52 7.56
N LEU A 44 -2.07 -5.52 8.23
CA LEU A 44 -3.27 -4.84 7.74
C LEU A 44 -3.03 -4.38 6.29
N LEU A 45 -3.93 -4.77 5.37
CA LEU A 45 -3.90 -4.31 3.98
C LEU A 45 -4.06 -2.78 3.94
N GLN A 46 -2.93 -2.10 3.80
CA GLN A 46 -2.79 -0.69 3.45
C GLN A 46 -2.83 -0.49 1.93
N TYR A 47 -3.56 0.52 1.50
CA TYR A 47 -3.66 0.92 0.11
C TYR A 47 -2.98 2.27 -0.04
N GLN A 48 -2.40 2.52 -1.22
CA GLN A 48 -1.95 3.83 -1.62
C GLN A 48 -3.04 4.50 -2.44
N PHE A 49 -3.49 5.65 -1.95
CA PHE A 49 -4.40 6.53 -2.65
C PHE A 49 -3.61 7.66 -3.29
N ASN A 50 -3.81 7.91 -4.58
CA ASN A 50 -3.13 9.00 -5.28
C ASN A 50 -4.14 9.94 -5.93
N ALA A 51 -3.86 11.24 -5.87
CA ALA A 51 -4.54 12.25 -6.65
C ALA A 51 -3.54 13.30 -7.12
N ALA A 52 -3.79 13.87 -8.30
CA ALA A 52 -2.98 14.94 -8.86
C ALA A 52 -3.89 16.08 -9.30
N LEU A 53 -3.51 17.30 -8.91
CA LEU A 53 -4.18 18.54 -9.27
C LEU A 53 -3.22 19.38 -10.12
N ASN A 54 -3.73 20.00 -11.17
CA ASN A 54 -2.96 20.87 -12.04
C ASN A 54 -3.24 22.33 -11.69
N LEU A 55 -2.21 23.08 -11.32
CA LEU A 55 -2.25 24.52 -11.17
C LEU A 55 -2.15 25.17 -12.55
N PRO A 56 -3.14 25.97 -12.93
CA PRO A 56 -3.13 26.60 -14.23
C PRO A 56 -2.00 27.64 -14.32
N LYS A 57 -1.19 27.57 -15.38
CA LYS A 57 -0.19 28.60 -15.69
C LYS A 57 -0.83 29.70 -16.52
N THR A 58 -0.51 30.94 -16.19
CA THR A 58 -0.85 32.11 -17.01
C THR A 58 0.36 32.57 -17.81
N ASN A 59 0.14 33.39 -18.83
CA ASN A 59 1.23 34.03 -19.58
C ASN A 59 1.96 35.11 -18.75
N ASN A 60 1.46 35.45 -17.55
CA ASN A 60 2.04 36.45 -16.68
C ASN A 60 2.88 35.78 -15.58
N GLN A 61 4.22 35.88 -15.69
CA GLN A 61 5.14 35.28 -14.72
C GLN A 61 4.98 35.84 -13.31
N ALA A 62 4.72 37.14 -13.17
CA ALA A 62 4.50 37.76 -11.86
C ALA A 62 3.22 37.22 -11.20
N LEU A 63 2.14 37.05 -11.98
CA LEU A 63 0.91 36.42 -11.49
C LEU A 63 1.14 34.97 -11.07
N ASN A 64 1.89 34.18 -11.86
CA ASN A 64 2.22 32.80 -11.49
C ASN A 64 3.00 32.74 -10.17
N TYR A 65 3.96 33.64 -9.95
CA TYR A 65 4.70 33.73 -8.69
C TYR A 65 3.81 34.09 -7.50
N VAL A 66 2.87 35.03 -7.70
CA VAL A 66 1.91 35.42 -6.65
C VAL A 66 0.96 34.27 -6.32
N ILE A 67 0.52 33.51 -7.33
CA ILE A 67 -0.27 32.29 -7.14
C ILE A 67 0.52 31.26 -6.32
N ASP A 68 1.74 30.93 -6.74
CA ASP A 68 2.58 29.91 -6.11
C ASP A 68 2.89 30.24 -4.64
N SER A 69 3.12 31.51 -4.33
CA SER A 69 3.47 31.96 -2.98
C SER A 69 2.30 32.06 -2.00
N ASN A 70 1.06 32.13 -2.50
CA ASN A 70 -0.11 32.38 -1.65
C ASN A 70 -1.08 31.20 -1.53
N ILE A 71 -0.90 30.13 -2.30
CA ILE A 71 -1.71 28.92 -2.15
C ILE A 71 -1.39 28.23 -0.82
N ARG A 72 -2.44 28.03 -0.02
CA ARG A 72 -2.34 27.38 1.30
C ARG A 72 -3.08 26.05 1.30
N ILE A 73 -2.33 24.98 1.01
CA ILE A 73 -2.85 23.60 0.94
C ILE A 73 -3.55 23.19 2.23
N ASN A 74 -2.96 23.49 3.38
CA ASN A 74 -3.52 23.15 4.70
C ASN A 74 -4.89 23.80 4.95
N GLN A 75 -5.14 24.99 4.41
CA GLN A 75 -6.44 25.66 4.46
C GLN A 75 -7.42 25.06 3.45
N ALA A 76 -6.93 24.69 2.25
CA ALA A 76 -7.78 24.11 1.25
C ALA A 76 -8.22 22.67 1.59
N MET A 77 -7.35 21.91 2.26
CA MET A 77 -7.56 20.54 2.67
C MET A 77 -7.24 20.39 4.16
N PRO A 78 -8.14 20.78 5.08
CA PRO A 78 -7.87 20.71 6.52
C PRO A 78 -7.86 19.27 7.06
N ASN A 79 -8.60 18.36 6.41
CA ASN A 79 -8.69 16.95 6.81
C ASN A 79 -7.50 16.10 6.36
N LEU A 80 -6.54 16.71 5.67
CA LEU A 80 -5.33 16.06 5.18
C LEU A 80 -4.63 15.31 6.32
N TYR A 81 -4.35 16.01 7.41
CA TYR A 81 -3.62 15.49 8.58
C TYR A 81 -4.30 14.32 9.31
N LYS A 82 -5.54 13.96 8.96
CA LYS A 82 -6.20 12.77 9.51
C LYS A 82 -5.60 11.46 9.00
N PHE A 83 -4.87 11.51 7.89
CA PHE A 83 -4.16 10.36 7.36
C PHE A 83 -2.73 10.30 7.93
N LYS A 84 -2.31 9.13 8.43
CA LYS A 84 -1.01 8.98 9.12
C LYS A 84 0.20 9.10 8.20
N ASN A 85 0.08 8.59 6.98
CA ASN A 85 1.19 8.48 6.03
C ASN A 85 0.84 9.25 4.76
N ILE A 86 1.16 10.54 4.74
CA ILE A 86 0.86 11.40 3.61
C ILE A 86 2.14 11.97 3.03
N THR A 87 2.23 11.91 1.72
CA THR A 87 3.26 12.58 0.95
C THR A 87 2.62 13.68 0.13
N PHE A 88 3.08 14.90 0.36
CA PHE A 88 2.81 16.05 -0.48
C PHE A 88 4.01 16.34 -1.33
N SER A 89 3.78 16.46 -2.63
CA SER A 89 4.79 17.02 -3.51
C SER A 89 4.17 18.06 -4.41
N TYR A 90 4.75 19.24 -4.39
CA TYR A 90 4.45 20.33 -5.31
C TYR A 90 5.57 20.41 -6.33
N TYR A 91 5.24 20.12 -7.59
CA TYR A 91 6.14 20.28 -8.73
C TYR A 91 5.39 21.05 -9.80
N ALA A 92 5.51 22.38 -9.77
CA ALA A 92 4.77 23.27 -10.65
C ALA A 92 4.74 22.77 -12.11
N PRO A 93 3.56 22.57 -12.71
CA PRO A 93 2.24 22.99 -12.22
C PRO A 93 1.48 21.94 -11.41
N ASN A 94 2.03 20.76 -11.16
CA ASN A 94 1.29 19.67 -10.55
C ASN A 94 1.45 19.62 -9.04
N PHE A 95 0.33 19.41 -8.36
CA PHE A 95 0.25 19.10 -6.96
C PHE A 95 -0.17 17.65 -6.78
N ASN A 96 0.72 16.82 -6.26
CA ASN A 96 0.49 15.41 -6.06
C ASN A 96 0.24 15.12 -4.58
N ILE A 97 -0.77 14.29 -4.35
CA ILE A 97 -1.21 13.84 -3.04
C ILE A 97 -1.13 12.32 -3.05
N ALA A 98 -0.31 11.75 -2.17
CA ALA A 98 -0.26 10.32 -1.93
C ALA A 98 -0.54 10.04 -0.46
N VAL A 99 -1.47 9.13 -0.19
CA VAL A 99 -1.85 8.74 1.18
C VAL A 99 -1.79 7.22 1.29
N GLN A 100 -1.27 6.70 2.40
CA GLN A 100 -1.43 5.28 2.76
C GLN A 100 -2.51 5.14 3.84
N ALA A 101 -3.56 4.37 3.56
CA ALA A 101 -4.70 4.17 4.46
C ALA A 101 -5.44 2.85 4.17
N HIS A 102 -6.48 2.53 4.94
CA HIS A 102 -7.31 1.36 4.66
C HIS A 102 -8.29 1.64 3.54
N LYS A 103 -8.68 0.61 2.78
CA LYS A 103 -9.66 0.73 1.68
C LYS A 103 -10.93 1.50 2.05
N LYS A 104 -11.45 1.33 3.28
CA LYS A 104 -12.65 2.02 3.79
C LYS A 104 -12.51 3.55 3.81
N ASP A 105 -11.28 4.07 3.89
CA ASP A 105 -11.00 5.50 3.98
C ASP A 105 -10.95 6.16 2.58
N PHE A 106 -11.09 5.40 1.50
CA PHE A 106 -10.97 5.89 0.13
C PHE A 106 -12.07 6.92 -0.23
N ASP A 107 -13.30 6.72 0.23
CA ASP A 107 -14.37 7.70 -0.02
C ASP A 107 -14.11 9.02 0.72
N THR A 108 -13.55 8.95 1.94
CA THR A 108 -13.11 10.12 2.70
C THR A 108 -11.99 10.86 1.96
N PHE A 109 -11.03 10.10 1.39
CA PHE A 109 -9.97 10.66 0.56
C PHE A 109 -10.53 11.37 -0.68
N LYS A 110 -11.43 10.73 -1.45
CA LYS A 110 -12.09 11.34 -2.60
C LYS A 110 -12.78 12.65 -2.24
N LYS A 111 -13.62 12.64 -1.20
CA LYS A 111 -14.33 13.84 -0.72
C LYS A 111 -13.35 14.95 -0.35
N MET A 112 -12.27 14.62 0.35
CA MET A 112 -11.22 15.58 0.70
C MET A 112 -10.56 16.19 -0.55
N VAL A 113 -10.23 15.38 -1.55
CA VAL A 113 -9.61 15.86 -2.81
C VAL A 113 -10.57 16.79 -3.56
N TYR A 114 -11.85 16.41 -3.72
CA TYR A 114 -12.84 17.22 -4.42
C TYR A 114 -13.13 18.54 -3.70
N THR A 115 -13.37 18.51 -2.39
CA THR A 115 -13.55 19.73 -1.58
C THR A 115 -12.28 20.59 -1.61
N GLY A 116 -11.11 19.96 -1.55
CA GLY A 116 -9.83 20.63 -1.67
C GLY A 116 -9.66 21.36 -3.00
N GLN A 117 -10.04 20.74 -4.12
CA GLN A 117 -10.03 21.38 -5.43
C GLN A 117 -10.94 22.63 -5.46
N ILE A 118 -12.15 22.54 -4.90
CA ILE A 118 -13.09 23.68 -4.81
C ILE A 118 -12.46 24.82 -3.99
N ASN A 119 -11.90 24.50 -2.82
CA ASN A 119 -11.28 25.49 -1.95
C ASN A 119 -10.05 26.15 -2.59
N LEU A 120 -9.21 25.35 -3.27
CA LEU A 120 -8.06 25.87 -4.01
C LEU A 120 -8.51 26.81 -5.15
N ASN A 121 -9.60 26.47 -5.85
CA ASN A 121 -10.19 27.36 -6.86
C ASN A 121 -10.71 28.67 -6.26
N ASN A 122 -11.27 28.64 -5.06
CA ASN A 122 -11.72 29.86 -4.37
C ASN A 122 -10.53 30.72 -3.91
N GLN A 123 -9.48 30.10 -3.37
CA GLN A 123 -8.23 30.82 -3.06
C GLN A 123 -7.62 31.43 -4.32
N MET A 124 -7.58 30.69 -5.42
CA MET A 124 -7.07 31.18 -6.71
C MET A 124 -7.81 32.44 -7.17
N LYS A 125 -9.14 32.43 -7.14
CA LYS A 125 -9.96 33.61 -7.49
C LYS A 125 -9.62 34.82 -6.62
N GLN A 126 -9.46 34.62 -5.30
CA GLN A 126 -9.11 35.70 -4.38
C GLN A 126 -7.70 36.26 -4.64
N ILE A 127 -6.71 35.37 -4.86
CA ILE A 127 -5.33 35.77 -5.16
C ILE A 127 -5.27 36.59 -6.44
N ILE A 128 -5.91 36.11 -7.51
CA ILE A 128 -5.92 36.83 -8.79
C ILE A 128 -6.67 38.15 -8.64
N ALA A 129 -7.84 38.18 -7.99
CA ALA A 129 -8.58 39.43 -7.76
C ALA A 129 -7.75 40.47 -6.99
N ASN A 130 -7.00 40.04 -5.96
CA ASN A 130 -6.11 40.92 -5.19
C ASN A 130 -4.92 41.41 -6.00
N TYR A 131 -4.36 40.56 -6.87
CA TYR A 131 -3.28 40.97 -7.77
C TYR A 131 -3.76 42.00 -8.80
N LEU A 132 -4.94 41.76 -9.40
CA LEU A 132 -5.52 42.64 -10.40
C LEU A 132 -5.94 44.00 -9.83
N SER A 133 -6.42 44.04 -8.58
CA SER A 133 -6.78 45.31 -7.91
C SER A 133 -5.57 46.19 -7.54
N GLN A 134 -4.38 45.59 -7.45
CA GLN A 134 -3.12 46.29 -7.14
C GLN A 134 -2.29 46.60 -8.39
N ALA A 135 -2.65 46.04 -9.55
CA ALA A 135 -1.94 46.29 -10.79
C ALA A 135 -2.32 47.67 -11.37
N PRO A 136 -1.34 48.49 -11.80
CA PRO A 136 -1.64 49.76 -12.45
C PRO A 136 -2.51 49.52 -13.69
N GLU A 137 -3.58 50.31 -13.83
CA GLU A 137 -4.79 50.15 -14.68
C GLU A 137 -4.59 49.75 -16.17
N LYS A 138 -3.37 49.64 -16.68
CA LYS A 138 -3.11 49.72 -18.11
C LYS A 138 -3.20 48.42 -18.92
N ASN A 139 -3.58 47.26 -18.38
CA ASN A 139 -3.54 46.02 -19.18
C ASN A 139 -4.44 44.85 -18.76
N ILE A 140 -5.53 45.07 -18.01
CA ILE A 140 -6.37 43.96 -17.56
C ILE A 140 -7.67 43.93 -18.36
N ASN A 141 -7.71 43.11 -19.41
CA ASN A 141 -8.95 42.62 -19.96
C ASN A 141 -9.64 41.76 -18.89
N ASN A 142 -10.52 42.37 -18.10
CA ASN A 142 -11.31 41.77 -17.01
C ASN A 142 -12.29 40.66 -17.44
N SER A 143 -12.25 40.21 -18.69
CA SER A 143 -13.21 39.30 -19.31
C SER A 143 -12.68 37.88 -19.54
N GLN A 144 -11.40 37.58 -19.23
CA GLN A 144 -10.91 36.21 -19.31
C GLN A 144 -11.38 35.38 -18.11
N PRO A 145 -11.90 34.15 -18.33
CA PRO A 145 -12.30 33.28 -17.23
C PRO A 145 -11.08 32.97 -16.36
N TYR A 146 -11.25 33.10 -15.05
CA TYR A 146 -10.19 32.81 -14.10
C TYR A 146 -9.66 31.38 -14.34
N PRO A 147 -8.34 31.22 -14.47
CA PRO A 147 -7.74 29.91 -14.60
C PRO A 147 -8.13 29.05 -13.38
N SER A 148 -8.59 27.81 -13.63
CA SER A 148 -9.06 26.90 -12.59
C SER A 148 -8.16 25.68 -12.41
N ILE A 149 -7.96 25.29 -11.16
CA ILE A 149 -7.32 24.04 -10.77
C ILE A 149 -8.22 22.87 -11.15
N ARG A 150 -7.65 21.94 -11.91
CA ARG A 150 -8.32 20.75 -12.40
C ARG A 150 -7.67 19.50 -11.83
N LEU A 151 -8.47 18.47 -11.64
CA LEU A 151 -7.94 17.13 -11.45
C LEU A 151 -7.23 16.69 -12.73
N VAL A 152 -5.99 16.23 -12.60
CA VAL A 152 -5.24 15.59 -13.69
C VAL A 152 -5.86 14.22 -13.98
N SER A 153 -6.31 13.54 -12.92
CA SER A 153 -7.00 12.26 -12.98
C SER A 153 -7.94 12.12 -11.78
N GLU A 154 -8.88 11.20 -11.89
CA GLU A 154 -9.65 10.77 -10.72
C GLU A 154 -8.72 10.21 -9.62
N PRO A 155 -9.09 10.35 -8.34
CA PRO A 155 -8.39 9.71 -7.25
C PRO A 155 -8.29 8.20 -7.49
N THR A 156 -7.08 7.65 -7.39
CA THR A 156 -6.81 6.23 -7.65
C THR A 156 -6.60 5.47 -6.36
N LEU A 157 -6.90 4.17 -6.38
CA LEU A 157 -6.63 3.22 -5.31
C LEU A 157 -5.74 2.11 -5.84
N SER A 158 -4.60 1.91 -5.19
CA SER A 158 -3.63 0.88 -5.54
C SER A 158 -3.19 0.12 -4.30
N LEU A 159 -2.91 -1.17 -4.45
CA LEU A 159 -2.35 -1.97 -3.36
C LEU A 159 -0.90 -1.55 -3.13
N LEU A 160 -0.45 -1.45 -1.87
CA LEU A 160 0.96 -1.14 -1.60
C LEU A 160 1.87 -2.25 -2.15
N PRO A 161 2.95 -1.93 -2.88
CA PRO A 161 3.86 -2.95 -3.45
C PRO A 161 4.41 -3.93 -2.41
N ASN A 162 4.67 -3.45 -1.19
CA ASN A 162 5.22 -4.27 -0.11
C ASN A 162 4.27 -5.40 0.37
N GLN A 163 2.99 -5.37 0.00
CA GLN A 163 2.02 -6.40 0.36
C GLN A 163 2.04 -7.63 -0.53
N ILE A 164 2.71 -7.55 -1.67
CA ILE A 164 3.00 -8.74 -2.49
C ILE A 164 3.84 -9.75 -1.68
N SER A 165 4.63 -9.27 -0.71
CA SER A 165 5.42 -10.15 0.17
C SER A 165 4.56 -11.01 1.11
N ILE A 166 3.32 -10.62 1.44
CA ILE A 166 2.43 -11.41 2.32
C ILE A 166 2.14 -12.78 1.71
N PHE A 167 1.90 -12.83 0.40
CA PHE A 167 1.73 -14.09 -0.33
C PHE A 167 3.02 -14.92 -0.35
N SER A 168 4.18 -14.27 -0.35
CA SER A 168 5.48 -14.96 -0.25
C SER A 168 5.67 -15.58 1.13
N TRP A 169 5.28 -14.88 2.20
CA TRP A 169 5.33 -15.42 3.56
C TRP A 169 4.39 -16.62 3.73
N LEU A 170 3.15 -16.54 3.24
CA LEU A 170 2.21 -17.66 3.30
C LEU A 170 2.76 -18.91 2.58
N LYS A 171 3.38 -18.73 1.40
CA LYS A 171 4.06 -19.82 0.68
C LYS A 171 5.21 -20.40 1.48
N LEU A 172 6.04 -19.56 2.10
CA LEU A 172 7.14 -20.01 2.95
C LEU A 172 6.62 -20.85 4.12
N PHE A 173 5.57 -20.40 4.81
CA PHE A 173 4.97 -21.15 5.92
C PHE A 173 4.35 -22.47 5.49
N MET A 174 3.75 -22.54 4.29
CA MET A 174 3.29 -23.82 3.72
C MET A 174 4.45 -24.79 3.50
N VAL A 175 5.56 -24.32 2.91
CA VAL A 175 6.76 -25.16 2.68
C VAL A 175 7.35 -25.63 4.00
N LEU A 176 7.52 -24.74 4.98
CA LEU A 176 8.01 -25.09 6.31
C LEU A 176 7.07 -26.09 7.01
N GLY A 177 5.76 -25.88 6.93
CA GLY A 177 4.77 -26.81 7.49
C GLY A 177 4.90 -28.22 6.90
N ILE A 178 5.12 -28.34 5.59
CA ILE A 178 5.38 -29.63 4.94
C ILE A 178 6.70 -30.24 5.45
N CYS A 179 7.80 -29.48 5.44
CA CYS A 179 9.11 -29.96 5.88
C CYS A 179 9.10 -30.44 7.33
N PHE A 180 8.58 -29.62 8.27
CA PHE A 180 8.50 -29.98 9.68
C PHE A 180 7.48 -31.09 9.95
N GLY A 181 6.39 -31.15 9.17
CA GLY A 181 5.46 -32.27 9.24
C GLY A 181 6.13 -33.60 8.89
N LEU A 182 6.93 -33.64 7.83
CA LEU A 182 7.69 -34.83 7.44
C LEU A 182 8.73 -35.22 8.50
N ILE A 183 9.46 -34.24 9.06
CA ILE A 183 10.43 -34.48 10.13
C ILE A 183 9.74 -35.03 11.38
N GLY A 184 8.60 -34.45 11.78
CA GLY A 184 7.86 -34.89 12.96
C GLY A 184 7.33 -36.32 12.83
N VAL A 185 6.83 -36.67 11.64
CA VAL A 185 6.42 -38.06 11.31
C VAL A 185 7.61 -39.02 11.44
N TYR A 186 8.77 -38.66 10.89
CA TYR A 186 9.95 -39.52 10.92
C TYR A 186 10.47 -39.72 12.35
N LEU A 187 10.59 -38.62 13.12
CA LEU A 187 11.01 -38.68 14.52
C LEU A 187 10.05 -39.53 15.36
N TYR A 188 8.75 -39.41 15.15
CA TYR A 188 7.77 -40.21 15.88
C TYR A 188 7.89 -41.71 15.56
N LYS A 189 8.11 -42.08 14.29
CA LYS A 189 8.36 -43.47 13.88
C LYS A 189 9.60 -44.05 14.56
N GLU A 190 10.70 -43.30 14.61
CA GLU A 190 11.93 -43.79 15.25
C GLU A 190 11.78 -43.89 16.78
N LEU A 191 11.07 -42.95 17.41
CA LEU A 191 10.75 -43.01 18.84
C LEU A 191 9.85 -44.19 19.18
N SER A 192 8.80 -44.46 18.38
CA SER A 192 7.87 -45.56 18.65
C SER A 192 8.56 -46.93 18.58
N LYS A 193 9.54 -47.10 17.67
CA LYS A 193 10.40 -48.28 17.61
C LYS A 193 11.21 -48.47 18.89
N LEU A 194 11.85 -47.41 19.39
CA LEU A 194 12.64 -47.46 20.63
C LEU A 194 11.79 -47.86 21.85
N TYR A 195 10.56 -47.35 21.93
CA TYR A 195 9.64 -47.63 23.04
C TYR A 195 8.98 -49.02 22.99
N THR A 196 8.93 -49.67 21.83
CA THR A 196 8.39 -51.04 21.71
C THR A 196 9.44 -52.12 22.00
N THR A 197 10.72 -51.75 22.04
CA THR A 197 11.85 -52.63 22.41
C THR A 197 12.19 -52.63 23.90
N LEU A 198 11.55 -51.79 24.72
CA LEU A 198 11.66 -51.74 26.18
C LEU A 198 10.47 -52.43 26.83
#